data_AF-A0A821PN11-F1
#
_entry.id   AF-A0A821PN11-F1
#
_cell.length_a   1.000
_cell.length_b   1.000
_cell.length_c   1.000
_cell.angle_alpha   90.00
_cell.angle_beta   90.00
_cell.angle_gamma   90.00
#
_symmetry.space_group_name_H-M   'P 1'
#
loop_
_entity.id
_entity.type
_entity.pdbx_description
1 polymer ?
#
loop_
_entity_poly.entity_id
_entity_poly.type
_entity_poly.pdbx_seq_one_letter_code
_entity_poly.pdbx_strand_id
1 'polypeptide(L)'
;MDPKIVCSGKILSIADILGRFPNIAPSNVIQIDTEWRLLRNTKLNTEDENLEVGAFWKKIAQMHLGDGRKIFPNLTLTVLSFMCLPHSSASVERLFSQINLTKTKLRNQLSTPVISGGLHTKNILKNSNCFNFEIKDQILQKLNKNMY
;
A
#
# COMPACT_ATOMS: atom_id res chain seq x y z
N MET A 1 6.93 9.23 -1.81
CA MET A 1 7.41 10.58 -2.15
C MET A 1 6.68 11.56 -1.28
N ASP A 2 7.41 12.27 -0.41
CA ASP A 2 6.80 13.18 0.56
C ASP A 2 6.13 14.38 -0.12
N PRO A 3 4.95 14.83 0.35
CA PRO A 3 4.24 16.00 -0.18
C PRO A 3 5.14 17.25 -0.26
N LYS A 4 5.98 17.46 0.76
CA LYS A 4 6.95 18.56 0.81
C LYS A 4 7.96 18.52 -0.35
N ILE A 5 8.39 17.34 -0.78
CA ILE A 5 9.35 17.19 -1.89
C ILE A 5 8.65 17.43 -3.23
N VAL A 6 7.41 16.95 -3.37
CA VAL A 6 6.57 17.15 -4.55
C VAL A 6 6.27 18.64 -4.74
N CYS A 7 5.78 19.32 -3.70
CA CYS A 7 5.45 20.76 -3.73
C CYS A 7 6.68 21.65 -3.86
N SER A 8 7.83 21.25 -3.29
CA SER A 8 9.08 22.00 -3.42
C SER A 8 9.66 22.00 -4.84
N GLY A 9 9.20 21.12 -5.74
CA GLY A 9 9.62 21.09 -7.15
C GLY A 9 11.10 20.75 -7.40
N LYS A 10 11.84 20.30 -6.38
CA LYS A 10 13.29 20.02 -6.46
C LYS A 10 13.64 18.85 -7.38
N ILE A 11 12.72 17.89 -7.54
CA ILE A 11 12.92 16.73 -8.41
C ILE A 11 12.36 17.03 -9.80
N LEU A 12 13.27 17.24 -10.76
CA LEU A 12 12.91 17.60 -12.13
C LEU A 12 12.27 16.45 -12.92
N SER A 13 12.74 15.22 -12.68
CA SER A 13 12.35 14.02 -13.41
C SER A 13 12.23 12.84 -12.44
N ILE A 14 11.23 11.99 -12.66
CA ILE A 14 11.05 10.74 -11.92
C ILE A 14 11.60 9.53 -12.68
N ALA A 15 11.99 9.73 -13.95
CA ALA A 15 12.45 8.67 -14.85
C ALA A 15 13.64 7.87 -14.30
N ASP A 16 14.60 8.53 -13.64
CA ASP A 16 15.79 7.87 -13.07
C ASP A 16 15.42 6.87 -11.96
N ILE A 17 14.37 7.18 -11.18
CA ILE A 17 13.88 6.32 -10.12
C ILE A 17 13.12 5.15 -10.75
N LEU A 18 12.27 5.42 -11.75
CA LEU A 18 11.53 4.39 -12.47
C LEU A 18 12.46 3.38 -13.16
N GLY A 19 13.58 3.86 -13.72
CA GLY A 19 14.60 3.01 -14.33
C GLY A 19 15.26 2.02 -13.37
N ARG A 20 15.28 2.31 -12.06
CA ARG A 20 15.80 1.39 -11.03
C ARG A 20 14.81 0.31 -10.62
N PHE A 21 13.52 0.47 -10.94
CA PHE A 21 12.44 -0.43 -10.54
C PHE A 21 11.58 -0.87 -11.73
N PRO A 22 12.14 -1.63 -12.69
CA PRO A 22 11.45 -2.02 -13.92
C PRO A 22 10.21 -2.90 -13.69
N ASN A 23 10.13 -3.59 -12.55
CA ASN A 23 8.98 -4.43 -12.20
C ASN A 23 7.81 -3.67 -11.58
N ILE A 24 8.04 -2.43 -11.12
CA ILE A 24 7.04 -1.62 -10.39
C ILE A 24 6.48 -0.53 -11.31
N ALA A 25 7.32 0.01 -12.19
CA ALA A 25 6.91 0.98 -13.19
C ALA A 25 6.31 0.26 -14.42
N PRO A 26 5.09 0.60 -14.87
CA PRO A 26 4.62 0.14 -16.17
C PRO A 26 5.51 0.71 -17.28
N SER A 27 5.55 0.05 -18.44
CA SER A 27 6.44 0.32 -19.59
C SER A 27 6.42 1.76 -20.14
N ASN A 28 5.55 2.62 -19.61
CA ASN A 28 5.33 4.00 -20.05
C ASN A 28 6.02 5.03 -19.14
N VAL A 29 7.32 4.86 -18.87
CA VAL A 29 8.15 5.78 -18.06
C VAL A 29 8.02 7.23 -18.54
N ILE A 30 7.93 7.43 -19.86
CA ILE A 30 7.77 8.76 -20.48
C ILE A 30 6.44 9.39 -20.07
N GLN A 31 5.33 8.64 -20.10
CA GLN A 31 4.01 9.16 -19.73
C GLN A 31 3.97 9.53 -18.25
N ILE A 32 4.56 8.69 -17.39
CA ILE A 32 4.64 8.98 -15.95
C ILE A 32 5.45 10.25 -15.70
N ASP A 33 6.56 10.44 -16.42
CA ASP A 33 7.38 11.64 -16.26
C ASP A 33 6.67 12.91 -16.79
N THR A 34 5.87 12.80 -17.86
CA THR A 34 5.02 13.92 -18.30
C THR A 34 3.95 14.27 -17.27
N GLU A 35 3.28 13.26 -16.69
CA GLU A 35 2.30 13.46 -15.61
C GLU A 35 2.95 14.09 -14.38
N TRP A 36 4.18 13.69 -14.03
CA TRP A 36 4.96 14.27 -12.93
C TRP A 36 5.26 15.76 -13.15
N ARG A 37 5.69 16.14 -14.35
CA ARG A 37 5.94 17.54 -14.70
C ARG A 37 4.66 18.38 -14.68
N LEU A 38 3.55 17.80 -15.13
CA LEU A 38 2.23 18.46 -15.06
C LEU A 38 1.79 18.67 -13.60
N LEU A 39 1.94 17.65 -12.74
CA LEU A 39 1.63 17.77 -11.31
C LEU A 39 2.42 18.89 -10.65
N ARG A 40 3.72 19.01 -10.96
CA ARG A 40 4.55 20.11 -10.43
C ARG A 40 4.05 21.50 -10.85
N ASN A 41 3.47 21.62 -12.03
CA ASN A 41 2.92 22.87 -12.54
C ASN A 41 1.48 23.14 -12.05
N THR A 42 0.82 22.16 -11.44
CA THR A 42 -0.48 22.40 -10.79
C THR A 42 -0.28 23.14 -9.48
N LYS A 43 -1.08 24.18 -9.25
CA LYS A 43 -1.06 24.94 -7.99
C LYS A 43 -1.62 24.07 -6.87
N LEU A 44 -0.75 23.38 -6.15
CA LEU A 44 -1.08 22.71 -4.90
C LEU A 44 -1.09 23.76 -3.78
N ASN A 45 -2.06 23.69 -2.88
CA ASN A 45 -2.15 24.64 -1.77
C ASN A 45 -1.12 24.29 -0.69
N THR A 46 -0.68 25.27 0.11
CA THR A 46 0.22 25.05 1.26
C THR A 46 -0.37 24.09 2.30
N GLU A 47 -1.70 23.96 2.32
CA GLU A 47 -2.45 22.99 3.13
C GLU A 47 -2.13 21.54 2.75
N ASP A 48 -1.80 21.30 1.48
CA ASP A 48 -1.50 19.97 0.95
C ASP A 48 -0.11 19.47 1.35
N GLU A 49 0.80 20.37 1.74
CA GLU A 49 2.15 20.03 2.18
C GLU A 49 2.21 19.38 3.57
N ASN A 50 1.21 19.65 4.40
CA ASN A 50 1.10 19.12 5.77
C ASN A 50 0.24 17.86 5.86
N LEU A 51 -0.32 17.40 4.74
CA LEU A 51 -1.06 16.15 4.70
C LEU A 51 -0.13 14.95 4.93
N GLU A 52 -0.69 13.92 5.56
CA GLU A 52 -0.05 12.61 5.57
C GLU A 52 0.18 12.14 4.13
N VAL A 53 1.34 11.52 3.87
CA VAL A 53 1.77 11.07 2.52
C VAL A 53 0.67 10.25 1.83
N GLY A 54 -0.01 9.36 2.56
CA GLY A 54 -1.12 8.56 2.03
C GLY A 54 -2.34 9.40 1.65
N ALA A 55 -2.74 10.36 2.49
CA ALA A 55 -3.86 11.25 2.24
C ALA A 55 -3.60 12.17 1.04
N PHE A 56 -2.37 12.67 0.91
CA PHE A 56 -1.94 13.49 -0.21
C PHE A 56 -2.05 12.75 -1.55
N TRP A 57 -1.46 11.55 -1.66
CA TRP A 57 -1.52 10.77 -2.89
C TRP A 57 -2.92 10.26 -3.21
N LYS A 58 -3.77 10.05 -2.19
CA LYS A 58 -5.20 9.77 -2.37
C LYS A 58 -5.94 10.97 -2.98
N LYS A 59 -5.63 12.19 -2.55
CA LYS A 59 -6.20 13.42 -3.13
C LYS A 59 -5.82 13.56 -4.60
N ILE A 60 -4.54 13.37 -4.93
CA ILE A 60 -4.05 13.39 -6.33
C ILE A 60 -4.74 12.31 -7.18
N ALA A 61 -4.91 11.11 -6.63
CA ALA A 61 -5.61 9.99 -7.29
C ALA A 61 -7.06 10.32 -7.67
N GLN A 62 -7.69 11.20 -6.88
CA GLN A 62 -9.09 11.61 -6.98
C GLN A 62 -9.27 12.88 -7.81
N MET A 63 -8.20 13.49 -8.33
CA MET A 63 -8.31 14.62 -9.23
C MET A 63 -8.81 14.16 -10.61
N HIS A 64 -9.89 14.77 -11.09
CA HIS A 64 -10.48 14.49 -12.39
C HIS A 64 -10.54 15.77 -13.22
N LEU A 65 -10.39 15.61 -14.53
CA LEU A 65 -10.69 16.64 -15.51
C LEU A 65 -12.21 16.85 -15.59
N GLY A 66 -12.68 17.95 -16.17
CA GLY A 66 -14.11 18.22 -16.36
C GLY A 66 -14.87 17.14 -17.15
N ASP A 67 -14.14 16.29 -17.89
CA ASP A 67 -14.64 15.13 -18.64
C ASP A 67 -14.70 13.83 -17.79
N GLY A 68 -14.49 13.91 -16.47
CA GLY A 68 -14.54 12.76 -15.56
C GLY A 68 -13.36 11.79 -15.64
N ARG A 69 -12.34 12.07 -16.46
CA ARG A 69 -11.10 11.28 -16.53
C ARG A 69 -10.11 11.71 -15.45
N LYS A 70 -9.38 10.76 -14.86
CA LYS A 70 -8.32 11.07 -13.88
C LYS A 70 -7.20 11.87 -14.54
N ILE A 71 -6.67 12.87 -13.83
CA ILE A 71 -5.61 13.74 -14.35
C ILE A 71 -4.25 13.01 -14.38
N PHE A 72 -3.97 12.18 -13.36
CA PHE A 72 -2.67 11.51 -13.18
C PHE A 72 -2.80 9.99 -12.99
N PRO A 73 -3.35 9.25 -13.96
CA PRO A 73 -3.66 7.83 -13.79
C PRO A 73 -2.41 6.95 -13.61
N ASN A 74 -1.38 7.14 -14.43
CA ASN A 74 -0.19 6.29 -14.42
C ASN A 74 0.74 6.65 -13.27
N LEU A 75 0.90 7.93 -13.01
CA LEU A 75 1.72 8.44 -11.91
C LEU A 75 1.17 7.96 -10.56
N THR A 76 -0.14 8.14 -10.33
CA THR A 76 -0.73 7.75 -9.04
C THR A 76 -0.62 6.25 -8.81
N LEU A 77 -0.91 5.43 -9.83
CA LEU A 77 -0.77 3.98 -9.72
C LEU A 77 0.67 3.59 -9.35
N THR A 78 1.64 4.18 -10.04
CA THR A 78 3.06 3.88 -9.82
C THR A 78 3.52 4.29 -8.42
N VAL A 79 3.16 5.49 -7.96
CA VAL A 79 3.54 5.96 -6.62
C VAL A 79 2.85 5.16 -5.51
N LEU A 80 1.57 4.79 -5.70
CA LEU A 80 0.88 3.92 -4.74
C LEU A 80 1.55 2.54 -4.66
N SER A 81 1.98 1.97 -5.79
CA SER A 81 2.75 0.71 -5.80
C SER A 81 4.06 0.83 -5.03
N PHE A 82 4.77 1.95 -5.18
CA PHE A 82 5.96 2.22 -4.37
C PHE A 82 5.66 2.34 -2.88
N MET A 83 4.51 2.92 -2.51
CA MET A 83 4.09 3.07 -1.12
C MET A 83 3.63 1.74 -0.48
N CYS A 84 3.26 0.75 -1.28
CA CYS A 84 2.99 -0.60 -0.79
C CYS A 84 4.27 -1.37 -0.40
N LEU A 85 5.44 -0.88 -0.81
CA LEU A 85 6.70 -1.50 -0.40
C LEU A 85 6.95 -1.29 1.09
N PRO A 86 7.40 -2.32 1.82
CA PRO A 86 7.79 -2.16 3.21
C PRO A 86 8.99 -1.21 3.31
N HIS A 87 8.76 -0.01 3.83
CA HIS A 87 9.76 1.06 3.92
C HIS A 87 10.87 0.79 4.97
N SER A 88 10.74 -0.24 5.81
CA SER A 88 11.72 -0.52 6.87
C SER A 88 11.84 -2.02 7.17
N SER A 89 13.07 -2.46 7.45
CA SER A 89 13.36 -3.78 8.00
C SER A 89 12.64 -4.04 9.32
N ALA A 90 12.38 -3.00 10.13
CA ALA A 90 11.66 -3.13 11.40
C ALA A 90 10.23 -3.70 11.23
N SER A 91 9.57 -3.38 10.12
CA SER A 91 8.24 -3.95 9.80
C SER A 91 8.33 -5.46 9.55
N VAL A 92 9.41 -5.89 8.89
CA VAL A 92 9.69 -7.30 8.61
C VAL A 92 10.11 -8.03 9.89
N GLU A 93 10.95 -7.42 10.72
CA GLU A 93 11.36 -7.96 12.02
C GLU A 93 10.17 -8.12 12.98
N ARG A 94 9.23 -7.17 12.99
CA ARG A 94 7.99 -7.28 13.74
C ARG A 94 7.16 -8.49 13.29
N LEU A 95 7.07 -8.75 11.98
CA LEU A 95 6.40 -9.92 11.44
C LEU A 95 7.13 -11.22 11.85
N PHE A 96 8.46 -11.25 11.76
CA PHE A 96 9.25 -12.40 12.21
C PHE A 96 9.12 -12.66 13.70
N SER A 97 9.04 -11.62 14.54
CA SER A 97 8.76 -11.77 15.96
C SER A 97 7.40 -12.43 16.21
N GLN A 98 6.36 -12.03 15.47
CA GLN A 98 5.03 -12.66 15.55
C GLN A 98 5.05 -14.13 15.09
N ILE A 99 5.79 -14.43 14.03
CA ILE A 99 6.01 -15.81 13.58
C ILE A 99 6.74 -16.60 14.67
N ASN A 100 7.78 -16.03 15.28
CA ASN A 100 8.54 -16.67 16.33
C ASN A 100 7.66 -16.95 17.56
N LEU A 101 6.84 -15.99 18.00
CA LEU A 101 5.85 -16.18 19.07
C LEU A 101 4.84 -17.28 18.75
N THR A 102 4.39 -17.37 17.50
CA THR A 102 3.46 -18.42 17.05
C THR A 102 4.13 -19.80 17.00
N LYS A 103 5.44 -19.84 16.73
CA LYS A 103 6.27 -21.04 16.70
C LYS A 103 6.85 -21.45 18.07
N THR A 104 6.88 -20.57 19.07
CA THR A 104 7.61 -20.81 20.32
C THR A 104 6.78 -21.49 21.40
N LYS A 105 7.47 -22.36 22.16
CA LYS A 105 7.24 -23.09 23.43
C LYS A 105 5.83 -23.57 23.84
N LEU A 106 4.72 -22.88 23.54
CA LEU A 106 3.37 -23.28 23.95
C LEU A 106 2.63 -24.12 22.89
N ARG A 107 3.01 -24.03 21.61
CA ARG A 107 2.43 -24.82 20.52
C ARG A 107 3.53 -25.58 19.79
N ASN A 108 3.46 -26.92 19.82
CA ASN A 108 4.33 -27.80 19.04
C ASN A 108 4.24 -27.46 17.55
N GLN A 109 5.37 -27.56 16.86
CA GLN A 109 5.61 -27.31 15.42
C GLN A 109 4.33 -27.22 14.58
N LEU A 110 3.78 -26.01 14.44
CA LEU A 110 2.69 -25.76 13.51
C LEU A 110 3.25 -25.79 12.09
N SER A 111 2.56 -26.50 11.20
CA SER A 111 2.90 -26.48 9.78
C SER A 111 2.79 -25.07 9.22
N THR A 112 3.57 -24.77 8.17
CA THR A 112 3.56 -23.46 7.50
C THR A 112 2.17 -22.94 7.11
N PRO A 113 1.21 -23.75 6.60
CA PRO A 113 -0.14 -23.27 6.31
C PRO A 113 -0.90 -22.85 7.56
N VAL A 114 -0.68 -23.53 8.70
CA VAL A 114 -1.36 -23.21 9.95
C VAL A 114 -0.83 -21.89 10.52
N ILE A 115 0.48 -21.65 10.41
CA ILE A 115 1.09 -20.37 10.82
C ILE A 115 0.57 -19.23 9.93
N SER A 116 0.54 -19.43 8.62
CA SER A 116 -0.01 -18.44 7.68
C SER A 116 -1.48 -18.15 7.98
N GLY A 117 -2.31 -19.19 8.16
CA GLY A 117 -3.71 -19.04 8.53
C GLY A 117 -3.87 -18.27 9.84
N GLY A 118 -3.10 -18.60 10.88
CA GLY A 118 -3.11 -17.89 12.16
C GLY A 118 -2.71 -16.41 12.05
N LEU A 119 -1.69 -16.09 11.24
CA LEU A 119 -1.29 -14.72 10.97
C LEU A 119 -2.38 -13.94 10.22
N HIS A 120 -3.01 -14.54 9.21
CA HIS A 120 -4.11 -13.92 8.48
C HIS A 120 -5.30 -13.63 9.39
N THR A 121 -5.71 -14.61 10.20
CA THR A 121 -6.80 -14.43 11.18
C THR A 121 -6.47 -13.34 12.19
N LYS A 122 -5.24 -13.31 12.73
CA LYS A 122 -4.80 -12.26 13.64
C LYS A 122 -4.80 -10.87 12.99
N ASN A 123 -4.47 -10.79 11.69
CA ASN A 123 -4.48 -9.52 10.97
C ASN A 123 -5.92 -9.04 10.68
N ILE A 124 -6.84 -9.95 10.35
CA ILE A 124 -8.27 -9.63 10.16
C ILE A 124 -8.87 -9.13 11.48
N LEU A 125 -8.54 -9.78 12.60
CA LEU A 125 -9.01 -9.42 13.94
C LEU A 125 -8.25 -8.24 14.55
N LYS A 126 -7.25 -7.67 13.87
CA LYS A 126 -6.39 -6.62 14.45
C LYS A 126 -7.16 -5.35 14.83
N ASN A 127 -8.20 -5.01 14.05
CA ASN A 127 -9.01 -3.81 14.23
C ASN A 127 -10.42 -4.11 14.77
N SER A 128 -10.71 -5.36 15.16
CA SER A 128 -12.02 -5.77 15.65
C SER A 128 -11.90 -6.54 16.96
N ASN A 129 -12.83 -6.29 17.88
CA ASN A 129 -12.92 -7.10 19.09
C ASN A 129 -13.64 -8.41 18.79
N CYS A 130 -13.38 -9.44 19.60
CA CYS A 130 -13.96 -10.78 19.43
C CYS A 130 -15.50 -10.80 19.39
N PHE A 131 -16.15 -9.78 19.97
CA PHE A 131 -17.61 -9.65 20.05
C PHE A 131 -18.23 -8.81 18.92
N ASN A 132 -17.43 -7.99 18.21
CA ASN A 132 -17.91 -7.11 17.13
C ASN A 132 -17.50 -7.60 15.73
N PHE A 133 -16.93 -8.81 15.63
CA PHE A 133 -16.49 -9.34 14.35
C PHE A 133 -17.67 -9.91 13.56
N GLU A 134 -18.15 -9.16 12.57
CA GLU A 134 -19.15 -9.65 11.63
C GLU A 134 -18.53 -10.66 10.66
N ILE A 135 -18.94 -11.91 10.79
CA ILE A 135 -18.51 -13.00 9.90
C ILE A 135 -19.31 -12.90 8.60
N LYS A 136 -18.63 -12.64 7.48
CA LYS A 136 -19.26 -12.63 6.16
C LYS A 136 -19.70 -14.04 5.76
N ASP A 137 -20.84 -14.16 5.06
CA ASP A 137 -21.36 -15.44 4.55
C ASP A 137 -20.35 -16.23 3.72
N GLN A 138 -19.47 -15.54 3.00
CA GLN A 138 -18.40 -16.16 2.22
C GLN A 138 -17.40 -16.94 3.10
N ILE A 139 -17.18 -16.52 4.34
CA ILE A 139 -16.31 -17.23 5.31
C ILE A 139 -17.07 -18.44 5.86
N LEU A 140 -18.36 -18.29 6.16
CA LEU A 140 -19.24 -19.39 6.62
C LEU A 140 -19.38 -20.50 5.57
N GLN A 141 -19.47 -20.16 4.29
CA GLN A 141 -19.53 -21.14 3.19
C GLN A 141 -18.24 -21.97 3.08
N LYS A 142 -17.09 -21.43 3.51
CA LYS A 142 -15.81 -22.15 3.53
C LYS A 142 -15.59 -23.00 4.78
N LEU A 143 -16.43 -22.85 5.80
CA LEU A 143 -16.34 -23.60 7.05
C LEU A 143 -16.81 -25.07 6.94
N ASN A 144 -17.38 -25.49 5.80
CA ASN A 144 -17.83 -26.86 5.60
C ASN A 144 -17.41 -27.41 4.23
N LYS A 145 -16.48 -28.38 4.23
CA LYS A 145 -16.40 -29.49 3.24
C LYS A 145 -15.35 -30.56 3.55
N ASN A 146 -14.41 -30.36 4.47
CA ASN A 146 -13.42 -31.36 4.91
C ASN A 146 -12.85 -31.04 6.31
N MET A 147 -13.70 -30.75 7.31
CA MET A 147 -13.25 -30.65 8.71
C MET A 147 -13.26 -31.99 9.45
N TYR A 148 -13.44 -33.08 8.69
CA TYR A 148 -13.25 -34.47 9.09
C TYR A 148 -12.65 -35.23 7.91
#